data_AF-A0A7R9C099-F1
#
_entry.id   AF-A0A7R9C099-F1
#
_cell.length_a   1.000
_cell.length_b   1.000
_cell.length_c   1.000
_cell.angle_alpha   90.00
_cell.angle_beta   90.00
_cell.angle_gamma   90.00
#
_symmetry.space_group_name_H-M   'P 1'
#
loop_
_entity.id
_entity.type
_entity.pdbx_description
1 polymer ?
#
loop_
_entity_poly.entity_id
_entity_poly.type
_entity_poly.pdbx_seq_one_letter_code
_entity_poly.pdbx_strand_id
1 'polypeptide(L)'
;MSEKGGRKKSSRWENWKASSPIKVVIIGAGQRGSAYATYGMDFPEKMKVVGVAEPRRTMRSDFQKAFSLPDDKFVSRNYVHKPEMRENIRRIGFFGNRAQDVRRSS
;
A
#
# COMPACT_ATOMS: atom_id res chain seq x y z
N MET A 1 -20.07 24.39 -42.83
CA MET A 1 -19.93 22.95 -42.49
C MET A 1 -19.60 22.85 -41.01
N SER A 2 -20.40 22.08 -40.27
CA SER A 2 -20.33 21.94 -38.82
C SER A 2 -19.21 20.95 -38.44
N GLU A 3 -18.20 21.43 -37.70
CA GLU A 3 -17.20 20.57 -37.09
C GLU A 3 -17.87 19.73 -35.99
N LYS A 4 -17.96 18.42 -36.24
CA LYS A 4 -18.50 17.46 -35.28
C LYS A 4 -17.59 17.43 -34.05
N GLY A 5 -18.10 17.96 -32.93
CA GLY A 5 -17.47 17.87 -31.62
C GLY A 5 -17.17 16.42 -31.24
N GLY A 6 -15.88 16.07 -31.25
CA GLY A 6 -15.38 14.79 -30.79
C GLY A 6 -15.70 14.59 -29.32
N ARG A 7 -16.36 13.47 -28.99
CA ARG A 7 -16.61 13.03 -27.61
C ARG A 7 -15.27 12.88 -26.91
N LYS A 8 -14.90 13.81 -26.03
CA LYS A 8 -13.70 13.70 -25.18
C LYS A 8 -13.82 12.39 -24.39
N LYS A 9 -12.95 11.41 -24.70
CA LYS A 9 -12.86 10.17 -23.92
C LYS A 9 -12.56 10.56 -22.48
N SER A 10 -13.35 10.05 -21.55
CA SER A 10 -13.24 10.41 -20.14
C SER A 10 -11.84 10.10 -19.61
N SER A 11 -11.16 11.14 -19.13
CA SER A 11 -9.84 11.17 -18.47
C SER A 11 -9.71 10.33 -17.19
N ARG A 12 -10.70 9.47 -16.91
CA ARG A 12 -10.83 8.69 -15.67
C ARG A 12 -9.75 7.60 -15.54
N TRP A 13 -9.12 7.21 -16.65
CA TRP A 13 -8.20 6.08 -16.72
C TRP A 13 -6.74 6.46 -17.04
N GLU A 14 -6.47 7.68 -17.50
CA GLU A 14 -5.12 8.07 -17.94
C GLU A 14 -4.21 8.56 -16.78
N ASN A 15 -4.78 8.87 -15.62
CA ASN A 15 -4.05 9.45 -14.47
C ASN A 15 -3.72 8.45 -13.34
N TRP A 16 -3.61 7.14 -13.62
CA TRP A 16 -3.32 6.14 -12.58
C TRP A 16 -1.83 5.93 -12.30
N LYS A 17 -0.92 6.57 -13.04
CA LYS A 17 0.52 6.53 -12.74
C LYS A 17 0.73 7.07 -11.33
N ALA A 18 0.82 6.16 -10.36
CA ALA A 18 1.17 6.48 -9.00
C ALA A 18 2.62 6.96 -9.04
N SER A 19 2.86 8.22 -8.67
CA SER A 19 4.20 8.80 -8.53
C SER A 19 4.99 8.22 -7.35
N SER A 20 4.43 7.23 -6.65
CA SER A 20 5.01 6.62 -5.46
C SER A 20 4.61 5.14 -5.39
N PRO A 21 5.47 4.27 -4.83
CA PRO A 21 5.17 2.84 -4.71
C PRO A 21 3.91 2.61 -3.87
N ILE A 22 3.11 1.63 -4.30
CA ILE A 22 1.94 1.19 -3.55
C ILE A 22 2.42 0.55 -2.26
N LYS A 23 1.91 1.04 -1.12
CA LYS A 23 2.23 0.49 0.20
C LYS A 23 1.27 -0.64 0.53
N VAL A 24 1.80 -1.78 0.92
CA VAL A 24 0.99 -2.97 1.24
C VAL A 24 1.33 -3.56 2.59
N VAL A 25 0.37 -4.26 3.16
CA VAL A 25 0.52 -5.04 4.39
C VAL A 25 0.22 -6.50 4.05
N ILE A 26 1.09 -7.41 4.47
CA ILE A 26 1.05 -8.82 4.04
C ILE A 26 0.34 -9.68 5.06
N ILE A 27 -0.85 -10.18 4.70
CA ILE A 27 -1.65 -11.03 5.58
C ILE A 27 -1.16 -12.48 5.55
N GLY A 28 -0.44 -12.90 6.59
CA GLY A 28 0.17 -14.23 6.72
C GLY A 28 1.52 -14.33 6.00
N ALA A 29 2.56 -14.74 6.71
CA ALA A 29 3.93 -14.87 6.17
C ALA A 29 4.24 -16.27 5.62
N GLY A 30 3.21 -17.02 5.22
CA GLY A 30 3.35 -18.30 4.51
C GLY A 30 3.69 -18.12 3.03
N GLN A 31 3.73 -19.21 2.26
CA GLN A 31 4.19 -19.19 0.86
C GLN A 31 3.52 -18.10 -0.01
N ARG A 32 2.20 -17.94 0.08
CA ARG A 32 1.47 -16.92 -0.70
C ARG A 32 1.83 -15.49 -0.30
N GLY A 33 1.87 -15.21 1.00
CA GLY A 33 2.24 -13.89 1.50
C GLY A 33 3.66 -13.54 1.13
N SER A 34 4.58 -14.50 1.26
CA SER A 34 5.98 -14.33 0.82
C SER A 34 6.09 -14.09 -0.68
N ALA A 35 5.37 -14.85 -1.51
CA ALA A 35 5.38 -14.65 -2.96
C ALA A 35 4.89 -13.26 -3.39
N TYR A 36 3.86 -12.73 -2.73
CA TYR A 36 3.43 -11.35 -2.97
C TYR A 36 4.44 -10.32 -2.46
N ALA A 37 5.08 -10.61 -1.33
CA ALA A 37 6.02 -9.69 -0.72
C ALA A 37 7.33 -9.59 -1.51
N THR A 38 7.84 -10.69 -2.05
CA THR A 38 9.05 -10.72 -2.90
C THR A 38 8.91 -9.85 -4.13
N TYR A 39 7.70 -9.69 -4.67
CA TYR A 39 7.46 -8.72 -5.75
C TYR A 39 7.91 -7.29 -5.37
N GLY A 40 7.73 -6.88 -4.11
CA GLY A 40 8.17 -5.57 -3.63
C GLY A 40 9.68 -5.46 -3.41
N MET A 41 10.40 -6.59 -3.33
CA MET A 41 11.87 -6.61 -3.34
C MET A 41 12.39 -6.42 -4.76
N ASP A 42 11.75 -7.07 -5.74
CA ASP A 42 12.16 -6.99 -7.14
C ASP A 42 11.79 -5.64 -7.78
N PHE A 43 10.71 -5.01 -7.31
CA PHE A 43 10.18 -3.74 -7.85
C PHE A 43 9.85 -2.73 -6.73
N PRO A 44 10.85 -2.25 -5.98
CA PRO A 44 10.64 -1.36 -4.84
C PRO A 44 10.04 0.00 -5.23
N GLU A 45 10.17 0.41 -6.49
CA GLU A 45 9.56 1.61 -7.08
C GLU A 45 8.05 1.45 -7.32
N LYS A 46 7.55 0.21 -7.41
CA LYS A 46 6.12 -0.11 -7.65
C LYS A 46 5.40 -0.50 -6.39
N MET A 47 6.04 -1.24 -5.49
CA MET A 47 5.42 -1.76 -4.28
C MET A 47 6.38 -1.74 -3.09
N LYS A 48 5.89 -1.29 -1.94
CA LYS A 48 6.62 -1.35 -0.67
C LYS A 48 5.82 -2.09 0.39
N VAL A 49 6.39 -3.18 0.90
CA VAL A 49 5.86 -3.85 2.09
C VAL A 49 6.12 -2.95 3.29
N VAL A 50 5.05 -2.56 3.98
CA VAL A 50 5.13 -1.72 5.17
C VAL A 50 4.67 -2.45 6.43
N GLY A 51 4.25 -3.72 6.31
CA GLY A 51 3.72 -4.48 7.42
C GLY A 51 3.47 -5.95 7.15
N VAL A 52 3.36 -6.72 8.24
CA VAL A 52 3.01 -8.14 8.24
C VAL A 52 2.23 -8.49 9.50
N ALA A 53 1.27 -9.39 9.41
CA ALA A 53 0.73 -10.05 10.57
C ALA A 53 0.65 -11.53 10.32
N GLU A 54 1.21 -12.23 11.27
CA GLU A 54 1.53 -13.64 11.19
C GLU A 54 1.51 -14.17 12.61
N PRO A 55 0.66 -15.17 12.92
CA PRO A 55 0.55 -15.70 14.27
C PRO A 55 1.83 -16.38 14.77
N ARG A 56 2.65 -16.95 13.89
CA ARG A 56 3.87 -17.67 14.25
C ARG A 56 5.04 -16.70 14.42
N ARG A 57 5.54 -16.56 15.66
CA ARG A 57 6.60 -15.59 16.01
C ARG A 57 7.83 -15.70 15.11
N THR A 58 8.34 -16.91 14.87
CA THR A 58 9.54 -17.12 14.05
C THR A 58 9.34 -16.56 12.64
N MET A 59 8.26 -16.98 11.96
CA MET A 59 7.94 -16.52 10.61
C MET A 59 7.73 -15.00 10.56
N ARG A 60 7.04 -14.43 11.55
CA ARG A 60 6.84 -13.00 11.67
C ARG A 60 8.16 -12.24 11.80
N SER A 61 9.07 -12.71 12.67
CA SER A 61 10.38 -12.09 12.89
C SER A 61 11.31 -12.22 11.69
N ASP A 62 11.31 -13.37 11.01
CA ASP A 62 12.09 -13.56 9.79
C ASP A 62 11.58 -12.62 8.69
N PHE A 63 10.27 -12.49 8.56
CA PHE A 63 9.64 -11.59 7.61
C PHE A 63 9.91 -10.11 7.94
N GLN A 64 9.83 -9.72 9.22
CA GLN A 64 10.21 -8.37 9.66
C GLN A 64 11.64 -8.02 9.22
N LYS A 65 12.59 -8.93 9.46
CA LYS A 65 14.00 -8.73 9.10
C LYS A 65 14.15 -8.63 7.57
N ALA A 66 13.54 -9.55 6.83
CA ALA A 66 13.63 -9.60 5.38
C ALA A 66 13.13 -8.29 4.72
N PHE A 67 12.11 -7.66 5.28
CA PHE A 67 11.52 -6.43 4.74
C PHE A 67 11.87 -5.16 5.53
N SER A 68 12.84 -5.24 6.46
CA SER A 68 13.27 -4.13 7.32
C SER A 68 12.09 -3.40 8.00
N LEU A 69 11.13 -4.16 8.50
CA LEU A 69 9.95 -3.63 9.17
C LEU A 69 10.29 -3.23 10.61
N PRO A 70 9.94 -2.01 11.05
CA PRO A 70 10.21 -1.56 12.41
C PRO A 70 9.31 -2.29 13.42
N ASP A 71 9.81 -2.53 14.63
CA ASP A 71 9.14 -3.35 15.66
C ASP A 71 7.82 -2.75 16.18
N ASP A 72 7.68 -1.42 16.08
CA ASP A 72 6.54 -0.65 16.57
C ASP A 72 5.42 -0.48 15.53
N LYS A 73 5.71 -0.73 14.23
CA LYS A 73 4.74 -0.47 13.16
C LYS A 73 4.48 -1.71 12.32
N PHE A 74 3.19 -2.02 12.25
CA PHE A 74 2.59 -2.97 11.33
C PHE A 74 2.95 -4.45 11.53
N VAL A 75 3.42 -4.84 12.72
CA VAL A 75 3.79 -6.23 13.01
C VAL A 75 2.89 -6.80 14.10
N SER A 76 2.05 -7.77 13.76
CA SER A 76 1.09 -8.33 14.72
C SER A 76 0.98 -9.85 14.63
N ARG A 77 0.53 -10.48 15.73
CA ARG A 77 0.09 -11.89 15.74
C ARG A 77 -1.26 -12.04 15.03
N ASN A 78 -2.11 -11.02 15.13
CA ASN A 78 -3.47 -10.99 14.60
C ASN A 78 -3.80 -9.62 14.00
N TYR A 79 -4.39 -9.60 12.80
CA TYR A 79 -4.84 -8.36 12.15
C TYR A 79 -6.00 -7.67 12.84
N VAL A 80 -6.85 -8.46 13.52
CA VAL A 80 -8.14 -7.99 14.03
C VAL A 80 -8.03 -7.33 15.41
N HIS A 81 -6.89 -7.44 16.12
CA HIS A 81 -6.84 -7.16 17.57
C HIS A 81 -5.81 -6.11 18.02
N LYS A 82 -5.31 -5.25 17.12
CA LYS A 82 -4.52 -4.09 17.52
C LYS A 82 -5.06 -2.78 16.93
N PRO A 83 -5.45 -1.79 17.75
CA PRO A 83 -5.85 -0.47 17.25
C PRO A 83 -4.72 0.19 16.45
N GLU A 84 -3.46 -0.09 16.81
CA GLU A 84 -2.26 0.29 16.06
C GLU A 84 -2.34 -0.15 14.59
N MET A 85 -2.72 -1.41 14.30
CA MET A 85 -2.85 -1.93 12.92
C MET A 85 -3.96 -1.24 12.15
N ARG A 86 -5.09 -0.97 12.80
CA ARG A 86 -6.20 -0.22 12.18
C ARG A 86 -5.78 1.19 11.79
N GLU A 87 -5.10 1.89 12.68
CA GLU A 87 -4.62 3.25 12.44
C GLU A 87 -3.55 3.30 11.34
N ASN A 88 -2.69 2.29 11.35
CA ASN A 88 -1.69 2.04 10.34
C ASN A 88 -2.30 1.77 8.95
N ILE A 89 -3.33 0.93 8.84
CA ILE A 89 -4.07 0.70 7.60
C ILE A 89 -4.76 1.99 7.12
N ARG A 90 -5.33 2.79 8.04
CA ARG A 90 -5.88 4.11 7.71
C ARG A 90 -4.81 5.02 7.09
N ARG A 91 -3.59 5.05 7.66
CA ARG A 91 -2.46 5.83 7.11
C ARG A 91 -1.96 5.35 5.75
N ILE A 92 -2.08 4.06 5.44
CA ILE A 92 -1.73 3.53 4.10
C ILE A 92 -2.74 4.02 3.05
N GLY A 93 -4.02 4.12 3.41
CA GLY A 93 -5.11 4.56 2.51
C GLY A 93 -5.34 6.07 2.45
N PHE A 94 -4.82 6.85 3.41
CA PHE A 94 -5.03 8.31 3.52
C PHE A 94 -3.71 9.09 3.50
N PHE A 95 -3.05 9.12 2.35
CA PHE A 95 -2.44 10.38 1.92
C PHE A 95 -3.40 11.00 0.91
N GLY A 96 -4.08 12.06 1.34
CA GLY A 96 -4.85 12.93 0.46
C GLY A 96 -6.28 12.49 0.20
N ASN A 97 -7.21 13.05 0.98
CA ASN A 97 -8.51 13.40 0.44
C ASN A 97 -8.24 14.41 -0.71
N ARG A 98 -8.06 13.92 -1.95
CA ARG A 98 -7.67 14.72 -3.13
C ARG A 98 -8.59 15.92 -3.43
N ALA A 99 -9.74 16.02 -2.76
CA ALA A 99 -10.66 17.13 -2.88
C ALA A 99 -10.19 18.43 -2.19
N GLN A 100 -9.24 18.37 -1.24
CA GLN A 100 -8.84 19.54 -0.45
C GLN A 100 -7.46 20.11 -0.82
N ASP A 101 -6.56 19.32 -1.42
CA ASP A 101 -5.20 19.77 -1.76
C ASP A 101 -5.13 20.66 -3.01
N VAL A 102 -6.15 20.67 -3.87
CA VAL A 102 -6.22 21.57 -5.03
C VAL A 102 -6.51 23.03 -4.63
N ARG A 103 -6.92 23.29 -3.37
CA ARG A 103 -7.27 24.64 -2.89
C ARG A 103 -6.17 25.34 -2.10
N ARG A 104 -4.99 24.73 -1.93
CA ARG A 104 -3.86 25.33 -1.19
C ARG A 104 -2.64 25.65 -2.05
N SER A 105 -2.74 25.44 -3.36
CA SER A 105 -1.82 25.97 -4.36
C SER A 105 -2.56 27.02 -5.20
N SER A 106 -2.83 28.16 -4.61
CA SER A 106 -3.28 29.40 -5.27
C SER A 106 -2.75 30.57 -4.48
#